data_AF-A0A5C7G2T6-F1
#
_entry.id   AF-A0A5C7G2T6-F1
#
_cell.length_a   1.000
_cell.length_b   1.000
_cell.length_c   1.000
_cell.angle_alpha   90.00
_cell.angle_beta   90.00
_cell.angle_gamma   90.00
#
_symmetry.space_group_name_H-M   'P 1'
#
loop_
_entity.id
_entity.type
_entity.pdbx_description
1 polymer ?
#
loop_
_entity_poly.entity_id
_entity_poly.type
_entity_poly.pdbx_seq_one_letter_code
_entity_poly.pdbx_strand_id
1 'polypeptide(L)'
;MTTSDKLKRSLGFRLFWLGFGLLLGVPQLLDGIMSGMKAELFFGIGMLLVGIRGFLRPVVLGRAMALKRDDSAEASSIGSTAMHGVLSLAMAASLFTGLAIKLGSS
;
A
#
# COMPACT_ATOMS: atom_id res chain seq x y z
N MET A 1 1.42 -1.96 -26.61
CA MET A 1 0.44 -1.46 -25.62
C MET A 1 1.11 -0.38 -24.80
N THR A 2 0.67 0.88 -24.88
CA THR A 2 1.41 1.99 -24.26
C THR A 2 1.16 2.07 -22.75
N THR A 3 2.08 2.66 -21.99
CA THR A 3 1.96 2.87 -20.53
C THR A 3 0.67 3.61 -20.15
N SER A 4 0.20 4.49 -21.04
CA SER A 4 -1.03 5.27 -20.90
C SER A 4 -2.30 4.39 -20.90
N ASP A 5 -2.34 3.34 -21.74
CA ASP A 5 -3.47 2.41 -21.83
C ASP A 5 -3.60 1.54 -20.57
N LYS A 6 -2.47 1.14 -19.97
CA LYS A 6 -2.41 0.37 -18.72
C LYS A 6 -2.87 1.21 -17.52
N LEU A 7 -2.51 2.49 -17.51
CA LEU A 7 -2.91 3.44 -16.48
C LEU A 7 -4.43 3.66 -16.53
N LYS A 8 -5.00 3.96 -17.71
CA LYS A 8 -6.44 4.20 -17.90
C LYS A 8 -7.32 2.99 -17.56
N ARG A 9 -6.88 1.76 -17.89
CA ARG A 9 -7.66 0.53 -17.63
C ARG A 9 -7.82 0.19 -16.15
N SER A 10 -6.97 0.71 -15.28
CA SER A 10 -6.96 0.41 -13.83
C SER A 10 -6.95 1.66 -12.94
N LEU A 11 -7.09 2.86 -13.52
CA LEU A 11 -6.91 4.15 -12.85
C LEU A 11 -7.83 4.29 -11.62
N GLY A 12 -9.08 3.86 -11.74
CA GLY A 12 -10.05 3.91 -10.63
C GLY A 12 -9.62 3.09 -9.41
N PHE A 13 -9.15 1.85 -9.61
CA PHE A 13 -8.65 1.02 -8.50
C PHE A 13 -7.35 1.55 -7.90
N ARG A 14 -6.49 2.17 -8.72
CA ARG A 14 -5.26 2.80 -8.24
C ARG A 14 -5.55 4.00 -7.36
N LEU A 15 -6.44 4.90 -7.82
CA LEU A 15 -6.88 6.05 -7.05
C LEU A 15 -7.64 5.65 -5.80
N PHE A 16 -8.43 4.57 -5.86
CA PHE A 16 -9.07 4.00 -4.68
C PHE A 16 -8.06 3.55 -3.64
N TRP A 17 -7.04 2.75 -4.03
CA TRP A 17 -6.01 2.30 -3.10
C TRP A 17 -5.17 3.46 -2.55
N LEU A 18 -4.82 4.43 -3.41
CA LEU A 18 -4.10 5.63 -2.99
C LEU A 18 -4.93 6.45 -2.00
N GLY A 19 -6.21 6.67 -2.32
CA GLY A 19 -7.17 7.35 -1.46
C GLY A 19 -7.38 6.63 -0.13
N PHE A 20 -7.49 5.30 -0.14
CA PHE A 20 -7.57 4.47 1.06
C PHE A 20 -6.33 4.61 1.95
N GLY A 21 -5.14 4.53 1.36
CA GLY A 21 -3.88 4.71 2.08
C GLY A 21 -3.73 6.12 2.65
N LEU A 22 -4.16 7.15 1.92
CA LEU A 22 -4.20 8.53 2.41
C LEU A 22 -5.22 8.72 3.54
N LEU A 23 -6.45 8.25 3.35
CA LEU A 23 -7.56 8.47 4.27
C LEU A 23 -7.33 7.76 5.61
N LEU A 24 -6.67 6.60 5.61
CA LEU A 24 -6.33 5.88 6.84
C LEU A 24 -4.95 6.23 7.38
N GLY A 25 -3.99 6.47 6.50
CA GLY A 25 -2.60 6.71 6.88
C GLY A 25 -2.33 8.13 7.36
N VAL A 26 -2.94 9.15 6.74
CA VAL A 26 -2.71 10.56 7.12
C VAL A 26 -3.19 10.86 8.55
N PRO A 27 -4.40 10.47 8.98
CA PRO A 27 -4.82 10.68 10.37
C PRO A 27 -3.87 10.01 11.37
N GLN A 28 -3.51 8.74 11.16
CA GLN A 28 -2.57 8.00 12.02
C GLN A 28 -1.18 8.63 12.05
N LEU A 29 -0.71 9.16 10.91
CA LEU A 29 0.56 9.87 10.84
C LEU A 29 0.50 11.18 11.64
N LEU A 30 -0.60 11.94 11.51
CA LEU A 30 -0.81 13.18 12.24
C LEU A 30 -0.95 12.93 13.74
N ASP A 31 -1.75 11.94 14.16
CA ASP A 31 -1.91 11.55 15.55
C ASP A 31 -0.57 11.07 16.14
N GLY A 32 0.19 10.29 15.38
CA GLY A 32 1.54 9.86 15.75
C GLY A 32 2.53 11.02 15.95
N ILE A 33 2.46 12.06 15.10
CA ILE A 33 3.31 13.26 15.20
C ILE A 33 2.85 14.16 16.35
N MET A 34 1.55 14.46 16.42
CA MET A 34 0.99 15.45 17.35
C MET A 34 0.93 14.92 18.79
N SER A 35 0.61 13.63 18.96
CA SER A 35 0.48 13.01 20.29
C SER A 35 1.70 12.19 20.69
N GLY A 36 2.76 12.18 19.89
CA GLY A 36 3.99 11.41 20.15
C GLY A 36 3.80 9.89 20.12
N MET A 37 2.68 9.41 19.57
CA MET A 37 2.32 8.00 19.54
C MET A 37 3.10 7.27 18.44
N LYS A 38 4.28 6.76 18.81
CA LYS A 38 5.17 6.06 17.87
C LYS A 38 4.48 4.91 17.14
N ALA A 39 3.62 4.15 17.82
CA ALA A 39 2.87 3.06 17.19
C ALA A 39 2.01 3.55 16.02
N GLU A 40 1.24 4.62 16.22
CA GLU A 40 0.36 5.20 15.20
C GLU A 40 1.15 5.81 14.06
N LEU A 41 2.30 6.43 14.35
CA LEU A 41 3.21 6.91 13.32
C LEU A 41 3.64 5.78 12.37
N PHE A 42 4.08 4.64 12.93
CA PHE A 42 4.51 3.48 12.15
C PHE A 42 3.34 2.83 11.39
N PHE A 43 2.15 2.75 12.00
CA PHE A 43 0.95 2.29 11.30
C PHE A 43 0.56 3.22 10.16
N GLY A 44 0.60 4.54 10.36
CA GLY A 44 0.31 5.54 9.33
C GLY A 44 1.26 5.44 8.14
N ILE A 45 2.57 5.29 8.39
CA ILE A 45 3.58 5.02 7.34
C ILE A 45 3.24 3.73 6.59
N GLY A 46 2.92 2.66 7.31
CA GLY A 46 2.53 1.39 6.71
C GLY A 46 1.30 1.52 5.80
N MET A 47 0.27 2.24 6.24
CA MET A 47 -0.95 2.47 5.48
C MET A 47 -0.74 3.35 4.24
N LEU A 48 0.12 4.36 4.32
CA LEU A 48 0.53 5.14 3.16
C LEU A 48 1.26 4.28 2.12
N LEU A 49 2.19 3.43 2.58
CA LEU A 49 2.89 2.49 1.71
C LEU A 49 1.95 1.45 1.07
N VAL A 50 0.89 1.01 1.79
CA VAL A 50 -0.18 0.17 1.23
C VAL A 50 -0.89 0.90 0.08
N GLY A 51 -1.23 2.17 0.27
CA GLY A 51 -1.85 2.98 -0.79
C GLY A 51 -0.95 3.16 -2.01
N ILE A 52 0.34 3.41 -1.79
CA ILE A 52 1.34 3.50 -2.87
C ILE A 52 1.47 2.15 -3.59
N ARG A 53 1.54 1.02 -2.86
CA ARG A 53 1.62 -0.31 -3.48
C ARG A 53 0.38 -0.61 -4.30
N GLY A 54 -0.81 -0.33 -3.76
CA GLY A 54 -2.08 -0.56 -4.46
C GLY A 54 -2.25 0.37 -5.66
N PHE A 55 -1.64 1.57 -5.64
CA PHE A 55 -1.54 2.43 -6.81
C PHE A 55 -0.60 1.86 -7.88
N LEU A 56 0.55 1.30 -7.50
CA LEU A 56 1.53 0.75 -8.43
C LEU A 56 1.11 -0.61 -8.99
N ARG A 57 0.46 -1.45 -8.17
CA ARG A 57 -0.08 -2.76 -8.52
C ARG A 57 -1.53 -2.89 -8.01
N PRO A 58 -2.51 -2.37 -8.76
CA PRO A 58 -3.90 -2.39 -8.35
C PRO A 58 -4.42 -3.83 -8.28
N VAL A 59 -4.72 -4.28 -7.06
CA VAL A 59 -5.36 -5.58 -6.83
C VAL A 59 -6.86 -5.37 -6.98
N VAL A 60 -7.40 -5.79 -8.12
CA VAL A 60 -8.84 -5.83 -8.34
C VAL A 60 -9.36 -7.07 -7.61
N LEU A 61 -10.13 -6.90 -6.52
CA LEU A 61 -10.65 -8.04 -5.73
C LEU A 61 -11.35 -9.09 -6.60
N GLY A 62 -12.10 -8.65 -7.62
CA GLY A 62 -12.76 -9.54 -8.59
C GLY A 62 -11.81 -10.35 -9.50
N ARG A 63 -10.54 -9.94 -9.63
CA ARG A 63 -9.49 -10.71 -10.36
C ARG A 63 -8.62 -11.54 -9.42
N ALA A 64 -8.47 -11.12 -8.16
CA ALA A 64 -7.80 -11.90 -7.12
C ALA A 64 -8.60 -13.16 -6.74
N MET A 65 -9.94 -13.06 -6.72
CA MET A 65 -10.85 -14.20 -6.51
C MET A 65 -10.95 -15.13 -7.73
N ALA A 66 -10.64 -14.64 -8.93
CA ALA A 66 -10.80 -15.42 -10.17
C ALA A 66 -9.63 -16.38 -10.47
N LEU A 67 -8.61 -16.50 -9.61
CA LEU A 67 -7.50 -17.45 -9.75
C LEU A 67 -6.81 -17.45 -11.15
N LYS A 68 -6.97 -16.39 -11.96
CA LYS A 68 -6.15 -16.14 -13.15
C LYS A 68 -4.85 -15.51 -12.69
N ARG A 69 -4.01 -16.37 -12.11
CA ARG A 69 -2.71 -16.05 -11.56
C ARG A 69 -1.72 -15.82 -12.72
N ASP A 70 -0.89 -14.80 -12.52
CA ASP A 70 0.37 -14.51 -13.21
C ASP A 70 0.36 -13.59 -14.45
N ASP A 71 -0.21 -13.91 -15.61
CA ASP A 71 0.17 -13.15 -16.83
C ASP A 71 -0.37 -11.71 -16.94
N SER A 72 -1.44 -11.37 -16.23
CA SER A 72 -2.11 -10.06 -16.38
C SER A 72 -1.79 -9.05 -15.27
N ALA A 73 -1.15 -9.50 -14.18
CA ALA A 73 -0.69 -8.62 -13.10
C ALA A 73 0.64 -7.94 -13.44
N GLU A 74 1.56 -8.65 -14.12
CA GLU A 74 2.79 -8.05 -14.68
C GLU A 74 2.48 -7.08 -15.82
N ALA A 75 1.42 -7.34 -16.59
CA ALA A 75 0.99 -6.44 -17.65
C ALA A 75 0.51 -5.07 -17.11
N SER A 76 0.18 -4.91 -15.83
CA SER A 76 -0.28 -3.64 -15.24
C SER A 76 0.64 -3.09 -14.14
N SER A 77 1.68 -3.80 -13.73
CA SER A 77 2.63 -3.27 -12.75
C SER A 77 3.42 -2.10 -13.33
N ILE A 78 3.46 -0.99 -12.61
CA ILE A 78 4.36 0.13 -12.89
C ILE A 78 5.48 0.06 -11.86
N GLY A 79 6.71 -0.10 -12.34
CA GLY A 79 7.89 -0.28 -11.49
C GLY A 79 8.51 -1.67 -11.64
N SER A 80 9.77 -1.81 -11.18
CA SER A 80 10.50 -3.08 -11.22
C SER A 80 10.03 -4.02 -10.09
N THR A 81 10.22 -5.32 -10.27
CA THR A 81 9.98 -6.33 -9.23
C THR A 81 10.71 -6.00 -7.92
N ALA A 82 11.92 -5.44 -8.03
CA ALA A 82 12.71 -4.97 -6.89
C ALA A 82 12.02 -3.83 -6.12
N MET A 83 11.44 -2.84 -6.81
CA MET A 83 10.70 -1.74 -6.16
C MET A 83 9.50 -2.28 -5.36
N HIS A 84 8.76 -3.23 -5.93
CA HIS A 84 7.64 -3.87 -5.23
C HIS A 84 8.11 -4.71 -4.04
N GLY A 85 9.26 -5.37 -4.15
CA GLY A 85 9.89 -6.11 -3.06
C GLY A 85 10.26 -5.19 -1.89
N VAL A 86 10.95 -4.09 -2.18
CA VAL A 86 11.33 -3.08 -1.17
C VAL A 86 10.09 -2.46 -0.52
N LEU A 87 9.05 -2.12 -1.29
CA LEU A 87 7.81 -1.58 -0.73
C LEU A 87 7.12 -2.59 0.20
N SER A 88 7.14 -3.87 -0.17
CA SER A 88 6.55 -4.94 0.66
C SER A 88 7.33 -5.12 1.96
N LEU A 89 8.66 -5.05 1.90
CA LEU A 89 9.52 -5.14 3.07
C LEU A 89 9.32 -3.92 3.99
N ALA A 90 9.27 -2.71 3.43
CA ALA A 90 9.05 -1.47 4.17
C ALA A 90 7.67 -1.43 4.85
N MET A 91 6.62 -1.89 4.17
CA MET A 91 5.29 -2.05 4.77
C MET A 91 5.29 -3.07 5.90
N ALA A 92 5.90 -4.24 5.68
CA ALA A 92 5.97 -5.25 6.73
C ALA A 92 6.72 -4.69 7.94
N ALA A 93 7.91 -4.12 7.73
CA ALA A 93 8.72 -3.53 8.79
C ALA A 93 7.94 -2.45 9.56
N SER A 94 7.32 -1.49 8.87
CA SER A 94 6.53 -0.42 9.52
C SER A 94 5.36 -0.97 10.33
N LEU A 95 4.56 -1.89 9.77
CA LEU A 95 3.42 -2.47 10.48
C LEU A 95 3.85 -3.35 11.67
N PHE A 96 4.89 -4.17 11.50
CA PHE A 96 5.44 -4.99 12.58
C PHE A 96 6.05 -4.14 13.69
N THR A 97 6.78 -3.07 13.36
CA THR A 97 7.32 -2.13 14.34
C THR A 97 6.19 -1.41 15.08
N GLY A 98 5.17 -0.93 14.38
CA GLY A 98 3.98 -0.32 15.00
C GLY A 98 3.27 -1.28 15.96
N LEU A 99 3.10 -2.54 15.55
CA LEU A 99 2.48 -3.58 16.38
C LEU A 99 3.35 -3.93 17.60
N ALA A 100 4.65 -4.13 17.42
CA ALA A 100 5.58 -4.44 18.50
C ALA A 100 5.62 -3.35 19.57
N ILE A 101 5.61 -2.08 19.13
CA ILE A 101 5.52 -0.94 20.05
C ILE A 101 4.18 -0.97 20.80
N LYS A 102 3.05 -1.17 20.09
CA LYS A 102 1.72 -1.18 20.69
C LYS A 102 1.51 -2.31 21.70
N LEU A 103 2.08 -3.49 21.43
CA LEU A 103 2.02 -4.66 22.32
C LEU A 103 3.02 -4.56 23.48
N GLY A 104 4.19 -3.95 23.27
CA GLY A 104 5.20 -3.76 24.32
C GLY A 104 4.92 -2.58 25.24
N SER A 105 4.04 -1.65 24.84
CA SER A 105 3.59 -0.51 25.66
C SER A 105 2.27 -0.76 26.40
N SER A 106 1.71 -1.98 26.31
CA SER A 106 0.46 -2.40 26.96
C SER A 106 0.74 -3.33 28.13
#